data_AF-A0A2N0B7B1-F1
#
_entry.id   AF-A0A2N0B7B1-F1
#
_cell.length_a   1.000
_cell.length_b   1.000
_cell.length_c   1.000
_cell.angle_alpha   90.00
_cell.angle_beta   90.00
_cell.angle_gamma   90.00
#
_symmetry.space_group_name_H-M   'P 1'
#
loop_
_entity.id
_entity.type
_entity.pdbx_description
1 polymer ?
#
loop_
_entity_poly.entity_id
_entity_poly.type
_entity_poly.pdbx_seq_one_letter_code
_entity_poly.pdbx_strand_id
1 'polypeptide(L)'
;MASKFVFHKILALSILSFLLLSSCKDENQKKKEEYQRQLDETKKILLEKQKEQYVIENSFADPETAVRSFLNAIIQSNEKNVEKYSFGREESENILLPNLIGDKSIVANIPLDQALEMLRLRRELGIKRIADSTEGKRVTVKRVIFNPKKRILNRLVGYEVEKVELNVAGKTVFSEQIKLVVEHKGQFKVAVVSP
;
A
#
# COMPACT_ATOMS: atom_id res chain seq x y z
N MET A 1 50.56 43.52 9.07
CA MET A 1 50.65 42.14 8.53
C MET A 1 49.52 41.21 9.00
N ALA A 2 48.92 41.39 10.18
CA ALA A 2 47.87 40.48 10.71
C ALA A 2 46.55 40.44 9.88
N SER A 3 46.13 41.55 9.28
CA SER A 3 44.86 41.63 8.52
C SER A 3 44.84 40.76 7.25
N LYS A 4 45.95 40.63 6.53
CA LYS A 4 46.03 39.80 5.30
C LYS A 4 45.90 38.30 5.61
N PHE A 5 46.38 37.85 6.76
CA PHE A 5 46.36 36.44 7.17
C PHE A 5 44.95 35.97 7.57
N VAL A 6 44.18 36.83 8.24
CA VAL A 6 42.77 36.57 8.59
C VAL A 6 41.90 36.51 7.33
N PHE A 7 42.14 37.40 6.37
CA PHE A 7 41.40 37.42 5.10
C PHE A 7 41.62 36.15 4.26
N HIS A 8 42.84 35.61 4.21
CA HIS A 8 43.13 34.35 3.51
C HIS A 8 42.48 33.14 4.19
N LYS A 9 42.40 33.11 5.53
CA LYS A 9 41.73 32.04 6.27
C LYS A 9 40.21 32.07 6.07
N ILE A 10 39.60 33.26 6.05
CA ILE A 10 38.17 33.43 5.78
C ILE A 10 37.84 33.03 4.33
N LEU A 11 38.69 33.42 3.37
CA LEU A 11 38.54 33.06 1.96
C LEU A 11 38.70 31.54 1.72
N ALA A 12 39.66 30.90 2.39
CA ALA A 12 39.83 29.45 2.30
C ALA A 12 38.62 28.69 2.90
N LEU A 13 38.07 29.19 4.01
CA LEU A 13 36.90 28.59 4.65
C LEU A 13 35.62 28.75 3.79
N SER A 14 35.46 29.89 3.11
CA SER A 14 34.33 30.13 2.20
C SER A 14 34.45 29.33 0.90
N ILE A 15 35.65 29.13 0.37
CA ILE A 15 35.87 28.23 -0.78
C ILE A 15 35.58 26.78 -0.38
N LEU A 16 36.06 26.34 0.79
CA LEU A 16 35.82 24.97 1.28
C LEU A 16 34.33 24.71 1.53
N SER A 17 33.60 25.66 2.10
CA SER A 17 32.15 25.52 2.28
C SER A 17 31.39 25.52 0.95
N PHE A 18 31.83 26.30 -0.04
CA PHE A 18 31.22 26.29 -1.38
C PHE A 18 31.47 24.96 -2.13
N LEU A 19 32.65 24.36 -1.97
CA LEU A 19 33.00 23.05 -2.56
C LEU A 19 32.19 21.91 -1.92
N LEU A 20 32.02 21.93 -0.60
CA LEU A 20 31.20 20.96 0.13
C LEU A 20 29.71 21.06 -0.25
N LEU A 21 29.17 22.28 -0.38
CA LEU A 21 27.79 22.50 -0.81
C LEU A 21 27.54 22.06 -2.27
N SER A 22 28.52 22.25 -3.15
CA SER A 22 28.43 21.81 -4.56
C SER A 22 28.44 20.28 -4.67
N SER A 23 29.32 19.60 -3.93
CA SER A 23 29.36 18.13 -3.92
C SER A 23 28.05 17.50 -3.38
N CYS A 24 27.43 18.13 -2.38
CA CYS A 24 26.15 17.68 -1.83
C CYS A 24 24.98 17.89 -2.82
N LYS A 25 25.02 18.97 -3.62
CA LYS A 25 24.02 19.24 -4.65
C LYS A 25 24.09 18.20 -5.79
N ASP A 26 25.28 17.85 -6.24
CA ASP A 26 25.50 16.86 -7.31
C ASP A 26 25.09 15.45 -6.87
N GLU A 27 25.37 15.05 -5.63
CA GLU A 27 24.95 13.75 -5.09
C GLU A 27 23.42 13.64 -4.97
N ASN A 28 22.75 14.68 -4.49
CA ASN A 28 21.30 14.72 -4.40
C ASN A 28 20.63 14.70 -5.78
N GLN A 29 21.23 15.38 -6.77
CA GLN A 29 20.74 15.33 -8.13
C GLN A 29 20.86 13.93 -8.75
N LYS A 30 22.01 13.27 -8.57
CA LYS A 30 22.21 11.87 -9.03
C LYS A 30 21.20 10.91 -8.41
N LYS A 31 20.95 11.02 -7.09
CA LYS A 31 19.94 10.20 -6.39
C LYS A 31 18.52 10.44 -6.95
N LYS A 32 18.18 11.69 -7.26
CA LYS A 32 16.87 12.02 -7.84
C LYS A 32 16.71 11.44 -9.25
N GLU A 33 17.75 11.53 -10.08
CA GLU A 33 17.75 10.96 -11.43
C GLU A 33 17.66 9.44 -11.39
N GLU A 34 18.38 8.78 -10.49
CA GLU A 34 18.32 7.33 -10.27
C GLU A 34 16.92 6.88 -9.82
N TYR A 35 16.33 7.57 -8.84
CA TYR A 35 14.98 7.28 -8.38
C TYR A 35 13.94 7.45 -9.50
N GLN A 36 14.08 8.50 -10.34
CA GLN A 36 13.20 8.69 -11.48
C GLN A 36 13.34 7.55 -12.51
N ARG A 37 14.55 7.07 -12.79
CA ARG A 37 14.76 5.90 -13.67
C ARG A 37 14.07 4.66 -13.11
N GLN A 38 14.19 4.39 -11.80
CA GLN A 38 13.51 3.27 -11.15
C GLN A 38 11.97 3.37 -11.28
N LEU A 39 11.41 4.58 -11.19
CA LEU A 39 9.98 4.81 -11.42
C LEU A 39 9.56 4.53 -12.86
N ASP A 40 10.36 4.96 -13.84
CA ASP A 40 10.05 4.76 -15.25
C ASP A 40 10.17 3.28 -15.64
N GLU A 41 11.18 2.57 -15.11
CA GLU A 41 11.30 1.11 -15.21
C GLU A 41 10.12 0.38 -14.57
N THR A 42 9.72 0.81 -13.37
CA THR A 42 8.54 0.27 -12.68
C THR A 42 7.28 0.41 -13.54
N LYS A 43 7.04 1.59 -14.10
CA LYS A 43 5.89 1.82 -15.00
C LYS A 43 5.95 0.90 -16.22
N LYS A 44 7.12 0.73 -16.84
CA LYS A 44 7.29 -0.17 -17.97
C LYS A 44 6.93 -1.62 -17.61
N ILE A 45 7.49 -2.14 -16.52
CA ILE A 45 7.21 -3.50 -16.03
C ILE A 45 5.72 -3.69 -15.74
N LEU A 46 5.10 -2.72 -15.07
CA LEU A 46 3.68 -2.80 -14.71
C LEU A 46 2.76 -2.70 -15.94
N LEU A 47 3.11 -1.89 -16.94
CA LEU A 47 2.36 -1.84 -18.21
C LEU A 47 2.40 -3.18 -18.94
N GLU A 48 3.53 -3.89 -18.94
CA GLU A 48 3.67 -5.22 -19.54
C GLU A 48 2.80 -6.28 -18.82
N LYS A 49 2.54 -6.10 -17.53
CA LYS A 49 1.68 -6.99 -16.72
C LYS A 49 0.20 -6.66 -16.84
N GLN A 50 -0.16 -5.52 -17.41
CA GLN A 50 -1.55 -5.09 -17.55
C GLN A 50 -2.28 -5.96 -18.59
N LYS A 51 -3.38 -6.58 -18.17
CA LYS A 51 -4.22 -7.48 -18.98
C LYS A 51 -5.66 -6.99 -19.04
N GLU A 52 -6.36 -7.41 -20.08
CA GLU A 52 -7.81 -7.24 -20.24
C GLU A 52 -8.61 -8.12 -19.28
N GLN A 53 -8.06 -9.27 -18.91
CA GLN A 53 -8.70 -10.27 -18.07
C GLN A 53 -7.74 -10.79 -17.02
N TYR A 54 -8.23 -10.91 -15.79
CA TYR A 54 -7.53 -11.52 -14.67
C TYR A 54 -8.35 -12.66 -14.11
N VAL A 55 -7.65 -13.66 -13.57
CA VAL A 55 -8.26 -14.68 -12.70
C VAL A 55 -7.85 -14.33 -11.28
N ILE A 56 -8.83 -14.00 -10.44
CA ILE A 56 -8.58 -13.75 -9.02
C ILE A 56 -8.79 -15.06 -8.25
N GLU A 57 -7.73 -15.61 -7.69
CA GLU A 57 -7.82 -16.85 -6.91
C GLU A 57 -8.51 -16.63 -5.56
N ASN A 58 -9.27 -17.62 -5.10
CA ASN A 58 -10.04 -17.53 -3.85
C ASN A 58 -10.96 -16.29 -3.80
N SER A 59 -11.53 -15.93 -4.95
CA SER A 59 -12.48 -14.82 -5.06
C SER A 59 -13.86 -15.17 -4.52
N PHE A 60 -14.65 -14.14 -4.24
CA PHE A 60 -16.03 -14.24 -3.77
C PHE A 60 -17.00 -13.68 -4.79
N ALA A 61 -18.29 -13.99 -4.62
CA ALA A 61 -19.37 -13.56 -5.52
C ALA A 61 -19.81 -12.10 -5.30
N ASP A 62 -19.48 -11.51 -4.16
CA ASP A 62 -19.85 -10.15 -3.80
C ASP A 62 -18.84 -9.53 -2.82
N PRO A 63 -18.77 -8.19 -2.70
CA PRO A 63 -17.75 -7.52 -1.92
C PRO A 63 -17.94 -7.69 -0.41
N GLU A 64 -19.17 -7.85 0.07
CA GLU A 64 -19.44 -8.05 1.50
C GLU A 64 -18.96 -9.43 1.96
N THR A 65 -19.23 -10.47 1.17
CA THR A 65 -18.74 -11.83 1.42
C THR A 65 -17.21 -11.89 1.41
N ALA A 66 -16.53 -11.13 0.53
CA ALA A 66 -15.07 -11.03 0.54
C ALA A 66 -14.53 -10.48 1.87
N VAL A 67 -15.12 -9.37 2.35
CA VAL A 67 -14.74 -8.76 3.63
C VAL A 67 -15.02 -9.69 4.81
N ARG A 68 -16.22 -10.31 4.85
CA ARG A 68 -16.61 -11.24 5.91
C ARG A 68 -15.70 -12.45 5.95
N SER A 69 -15.36 -13.02 4.80
CA SER A 69 -14.47 -14.19 4.72
C SER A 69 -13.06 -13.86 5.19
N PHE A 70 -12.52 -12.72 4.78
CA PHE A 70 -11.23 -12.24 5.27
C PHE A 70 -11.21 -12.01 6.79
N LEU A 71 -12.24 -11.34 7.34
CA LEU A 71 -12.33 -11.12 8.78
C LEU A 71 -12.50 -12.42 9.57
N ASN A 72 -13.36 -13.32 9.09
CA ASN A 72 -13.54 -14.62 9.72
C ASN A 72 -12.23 -15.41 9.73
N ALA A 73 -11.42 -15.33 8.66
CA ALA A 73 -10.11 -15.96 8.63
C ALA A 73 -9.18 -15.43 9.73
N ILE A 74 -9.18 -14.12 10.00
CA ILE A 74 -8.40 -13.51 11.09
C ILE A 74 -8.94 -13.93 12.47
N ILE A 75 -10.27 -13.88 12.65
CA ILE A 75 -10.91 -14.17 13.95
C ILE A 75 -10.76 -15.65 14.33
N GLN A 76 -10.83 -16.56 13.35
CA GLN A 76 -10.82 -18.01 13.58
C GLN A 76 -9.42 -18.64 13.51
N SER A 77 -8.44 -17.97 12.88
CA SER A 77 -7.10 -18.54 12.66
C SER A 77 -6.04 -17.80 13.45
N ASN A 78 -5.10 -18.55 14.05
CA ASN A 78 -3.78 -18.02 14.41
C ASN A 78 -2.93 -17.78 13.14
N GLU A 79 -3.38 -16.91 12.23
CA GLU A 79 -2.69 -16.36 11.04
C GLU A 79 -2.52 -17.24 9.79
N LYS A 80 -2.43 -18.57 9.90
CA LYS A 80 -1.90 -19.45 8.81
C LYS A 80 -2.62 -19.45 7.44
N ASN A 81 -3.80 -18.84 7.27
CA ASN A 81 -4.51 -18.81 5.99
C ASN A 81 -5.11 -17.45 5.60
N VAL A 82 -4.83 -16.38 6.36
CA VAL A 82 -5.41 -15.04 6.10
C VAL A 82 -5.01 -14.53 4.72
N GLU A 83 -3.81 -14.90 4.26
CA GLU A 83 -3.27 -14.50 2.96
C GLU A 83 -4.12 -14.97 1.78
N LYS A 84 -4.85 -16.08 1.89
CA LYS A 84 -5.72 -16.58 0.82
C LYS A 84 -6.90 -15.66 0.53
N TYR A 85 -7.32 -14.87 1.52
CA TYR A 85 -8.52 -14.04 1.47
C TYR A 85 -8.24 -12.57 1.11
N SER A 86 -6.97 -12.22 0.90
CA SER A 86 -6.55 -10.88 0.48
C SER A 86 -5.47 -10.97 -0.60
N PHE A 87 -5.21 -9.88 -1.31
CA PHE A 87 -4.15 -9.86 -2.32
C PHE A 87 -2.79 -10.11 -1.67
N GLY A 88 -2.13 -11.17 -2.11
CA GLY A 88 -0.73 -11.46 -1.80
C GLY A 88 0.23 -10.63 -2.66
N ARG A 89 1.53 -10.94 -2.57
CA ARG A 89 2.57 -10.28 -3.40
C ARG A 89 2.27 -10.45 -4.90
N GLU A 90 1.96 -11.67 -5.33
CA GLU A 90 1.73 -11.99 -6.74
C GLU A 90 0.51 -11.25 -7.31
N GLU A 91 -0.63 -11.26 -6.60
CA GLU A 91 -1.83 -10.52 -7.02
C GLU A 91 -1.60 -9.01 -6.98
N SER A 92 -0.83 -8.52 -6.00
CA SER A 92 -0.47 -7.10 -5.94
C SER A 92 0.36 -6.68 -7.16
N GLU A 93 1.37 -7.48 -7.51
CA GLU A 93 2.28 -7.20 -8.62
C GLU A 93 1.64 -7.37 -10.00
N ASN A 94 0.80 -8.41 -10.18
CA ASN A 94 0.28 -8.79 -11.49
C ASN A 94 -1.15 -8.31 -11.75
N ILE A 95 -1.88 -7.85 -10.73
CA ILE A 95 -3.27 -7.41 -10.85
C ILE A 95 -3.42 -5.99 -10.31
N LEU A 96 -3.13 -5.73 -9.04
CA LEU A 96 -3.42 -4.42 -8.44
C LEU A 96 -2.55 -3.30 -9.02
N LEU A 97 -1.22 -3.38 -8.88
CA LEU A 97 -0.29 -2.32 -9.25
C LEU A 97 -0.35 -1.96 -10.76
N PRO A 98 -0.46 -2.90 -11.71
CA PRO A 98 -0.68 -2.58 -13.12
C PRO A 98 -1.91 -1.70 -13.37
N ASN A 99 -2.96 -1.91 -12.59
CA ASN A 99 -4.21 -1.16 -12.70
C ASN A 99 -4.24 0.14 -11.87
N LEU A 100 -3.15 0.45 -11.15
CA LEU A 100 -2.96 1.71 -10.43
C LEU A 100 -2.04 2.68 -11.18
N ILE A 101 -1.57 2.37 -12.39
CA ILE A 101 -0.74 3.33 -13.15
C ILE A 101 -1.53 4.63 -13.39
N GLY A 102 -0.93 5.76 -13.03
CA GLY A 102 -1.57 7.09 -13.12
C GLY A 102 -2.49 7.42 -11.95
N ASP A 103 -2.66 6.50 -11.00
CA ASP A 103 -3.40 6.72 -9.77
C ASP A 103 -2.66 7.66 -8.80
N LYS A 104 -3.40 8.37 -7.95
CA LYS A 104 -2.84 9.32 -6.98
C LYS A 104 -2.29 8.66 -5.71
N SER A 105 -2.45 7.36 -5.53
CA SER A 105 -1.95 6.65 -4.36
C SER A 105 -0.42 6.60 -4.33
N ILE A 106 0.14 6.57 -3.12
CA ILE A 106 1.61 6.52 -2.93
C ILE A 106 2.18 5.25 -3.58
N VAL A 107 1.51 4.10 -3.43
CA VAL A 107 1.97 2.81 -3.97
C VAL A 107 2.04 2.77 -5.50
N ALA A 108 1.34 3.68 -6.20
CA ALA A 108 1.40 3.82 -7.64
C ALA A 108 2.57 4.69 -8.14
N ASN A 109 3.22 5.43 -7.22
CA ASN A 109 4.19 6.47 -7.55
C ASN A 109 5.55 6.27 -6.84
N ILE A 110 5.85 5.02 -6.48
CA ILE A 110 7.12 4.58 -5.90
C ILE A 110 7.65 3.35 -6.64
N PRO A 111 8.96 3.03 -6.55
CA PRO A 111 9.53 1.85 -7.20
C PRO A 111 8.84 0.54 -6.80
N LEU A 112 8.79 -0.42 -7.72
CA LEU A 112 8.01 -1.66 -7.58
C LEU A 112 8.26 -2.41 -6.26
N ASP A 113 9.52 -2.66 -5.92
CA ASP A 113 9.87 -3.38 -4.70
C ASP A 113 9.44 -2.62 -3.44
N GLN A 114 9.52 -1.28 -3.46
CA GLN A 114 9.03 -0.44 -2.37
C GLN A 114 7.50 -0.47 -2.28
N ALA A 115 6.80 -0.49 -3.42
CA ALA A 115 5.34 -0.62 -3.46
C ALA A 115 4.88 -1.95 -2.87
N LEU A 116 5.49 -3.06 -3.28
CA LEU A 116 5.16 -4.40 -2.79
C LEU A 116 5.48 -4.53 -1.30
N GLU A 117 6.63 -4.03 -0.86
CA GLU A 117 7.01 -4.05 0.56
C GLU A 117 6.08 -3.18 1.42
N MET A 118 5.71 -2.00 0.93
CA MET A 118 4.75 -1.13 1.61
C MET A 118 3.38 -1.80 1.74
N LEU A 119 2.88 -2.43 0.68
CA LEU A 119 1.61 -3.18 0.71
C LEU A 119 1.69 -4.34 1.71
N ARG A 120 2.79 -5.10 1.71
CA ARG A 120 3.03 -6.22 2.63
C ARG A 120 3.00 -5.76 4.09
N LEU A 121 3.82 -4.77 4.45
CA LEU A 121 3.94 -4.25 5.82
C LEU A 121 2.63 -3.67 6.33
N ARG A 122 1.93 -2.88 5.50
CA ARG A 122 0.64 -2.28 5.88
C ARG A 122 -0.44 -3.34 6.08
N ARG A 123 -0.45 -4.38 5.24
CA ARG A 123 -1.35 -5.52 5.38
C ARG A 123 -1.09 -6.26 6.70
N GLU A 124 0.16 -6.56 7.02
CA GLU A 124 0.53 -7.23 8.27
C GLU A 124 0.12 -6.42 9.50
N LEU A 125 0.40 -5.11 9.52
CA LEU A 125 -0.01 -4.23 10.61
C LEU A 125 -1.53 -4.12 10.74
N GLY A 126 -2.25 -4.05 9.61
CA GLY A 126 -3.71 -4.02 9.61
C GLY A 126 -4.32 -5.34 10.12
N ILE A 127 -3.79 -6.48 9.69
CA ILE A 127 -4.20 -7.82 10.18
C ILE A 127 -3.94 -7.91 11.69
N LYS A 128 -2.73 -7.56 12.14
CA LYS A 128 -2.37 -7.58 13.56
C LYS A 128 -3.33 -6.72 14.39
N ARG A 129 -3.64 -5.51 13.93
CA ARG A 129 -4.59 -4.61 14.62
C ARG A 129 -6.00 -5.20 14.73
N ILE A 130 -6.48 -5.90 13.70
CA ILE A 130 -7.75 -6.63 13.76
C ILE A 130 -7.65 -7.76 14.78
N ALA A 131 -6.60 -8.58 14.71
CA ALA A 131 -6.35 -9.70 15.62
C ALA A 131 -6.31 -9.22 17.08
N ASP A 132 -5.48 -8.23 17.41
CA ASP A 132 -5.35 -7.66 18.77
C ASP A 132 -6.72 -7.15 19.31
N SER A 133 -7.56 -6.59 18.45
CA SER A 133 -8.89 -6.09 18.85
C SER A 133 -9.90 -7.23 19.12
N THR A 134 -9.70 -8.39 18.49
CA THR A 134 -10.64 -9.53 18.48
C THR A 134 -10.18 -10.73 19.30
N GLU A 135 -8.92 -10.77 19.70
CA GLU A 135 -8.29 -11.90 20.40
C GLU A 135 -9.05 -12.30 21.67
N GLY A 136 -9.28 -13.62 21.81
CA GLY A 136 -9.94 -14.22 22.97
C GLY A 136 -11.41 -13.82 23.17
N LYS A 137 -12.03 -13.11 22.21
CA LYS A 137 -13.39 -12.59 22.32
C LYS A 137 -14.33 -13.28 21.34
N ARG A 138 -15.60 -13.37 21.72
CA ARG A 138 -16.67 -13.71 20.77
C ARG A 138 -16.91 -12.53 19.85
N VAL A 139 -16.69 -12.73 18.54
CA VAL A 139 -16.83 -11.69 17.53
C VAL A 139 -17.86 -12.09 16.47
N THR A 140 -18.71 -11.15 16.07
CA THR A 140 -19.60 -11.30 14.91
C THR A 140 -19.54 -10.07 14.03
N VAL A 141 -19.41 -10.25 12.72
CA VAL A 141 -19.50 -9.15 11.75
C VAL A 141 -20.98 -8.76 11.57
N LYS A 142 -21.34 -7.53 11.94
CA LYS A 142 -22.73 -7.03 11.80
C LYS A 142 -22.99 -6.54 10.38
N ARG A 143 -22.19 -5.59 9.90
CA ARG A 143 -22.29 -5.02 8.55
C ARG A 143 -20.96 -4.47 8.06
N VAL A 144 -20.82 -4.41 6.74
CA VAL A 144 -19.71 -3.76 6.05
C VAL A 144 -20.24 -2.46 5.44
N ILE A 145 -19.57 -1.34 5.72
CA ILE A 145 -19.96 -0.02 5.22
C ILE A 145 -18.97 0.37 4.13
N PHE A 146 -19.47 0.43 2.90
CA PHE A 146 -18.70 0.85 1.74
C PHE A 146 -18.97 2.31 1.42
N ASN A 147 -17.97 2.99 0.84
CA ASN A 147 -18.18 4.26 0.17
C ASN A 147 -19.18 4.03 -1.00
N PRO A 148 -20.25 4.82 -1.11
CA PRO A 148 -21.22 4.66 -2.19
C PRO A 148 -20.61 4.88 -3.58
N LYS A 149 -19.51 5.63 -3.68
CA LYS A 149 -18.79 5.86 -4.93
C LYS A 149 -17.75 4.77 -5.16
N LYS A 150 -17.96 3.98 -6.21
CA LYS A 150 -16.95 3.01 -6.69
C LYS A 150 -15.81 3.74 -7.38
N ARG A 151 -14.59 3.28 -7.14
CA ARG A 151 -13.39 3.79 -7.79
C ARG A 151 -13.07 2.96 -9.02
N ILE A 152 -12.93 3.59 -10.18
CA ILE A 152 -12.49 2.86 -11.40
C ILE A 152 -10.97 2.83 -11.42
N LEU A 153 -10.40 1.63 -11.41
CA LEU A 153 -8.97 1.35 -11.40
C LEU A 153 -8.63 0.62 -12.70
N ASN A 154 -8.65 1.36 -13.81
CA ASN A 154 -8.48 0.80 -15.15
C ASN A 154 -9.43 -0.39 -15.44
N ARG A 155 -8.95 -1.64 -15.44
CA ARG A 155 -9.75 -2.86 -15.68
C ARG A 155 -10.40 -3.44 -14.42
N LEU A 156 -10.21 -2.79 -13.28
CA LEU A 156 -10.72 -3.20 -11.98
C LEU A 156 -11.73 -2.17 -11.45
N VAL A 157 -12.69 -2.65 -10.65
CA VAL A 157 -13.59 -1.79 -9.89
C VAL A 157 -13.24 -1.89 -8.42
N GLY A 158 -12.88 -0.76 -7.81
CA GLY A 158 -12.55 -0.62 -6.40
C GLY A 158 -13.78 -0.26 -5.55
N TYR A 159 -14.04 -1.07 -4.54
CA TYR A 159 -15.04 -0.85 -3.50
C TYR A 159 -14.31 -0.41 -2.24
N GLU A 160 -14.30 0.89 -1.97
CA GLU A 160 -13.67 1.42 -0.76
C GLU A 160 -14.50 1.04 0.46
N VAL A 161 -13.86 0.42 1.44
CA VAL A 161 -14.48 0.04 2.70
C VAL A 161 -14.20 1.17 3.69
N GLU A 162 -15.25 1.86 4.15
CA GLU A 162 -15.11 2.92 5.15
C GLU A 162 -14.83 2.31 6.52
N LYS A 163 -15.68 1.36 6.92
CA LYS A 163 -15.55 0.63 8.19
C LYS A 163 -16.38 -0.64 8.20
N VAL A 164 -16.02 -1.54 9.09
CA VAL A 164 -16.78 -2.76 9.41
C VAL A 164 -17.28 -2.67 10.84
N GLU A 165 -18.58 -2.86 11.01
CA GLU A 165 -19.20 -2.92 12.33
C GLU A 165 -19.11 -4.35 12.87
N LEU A 166 -18.42 -4.50 14.00
CA LEU A 166 -18.22 -5.74 14.72
C LEU A 166 -18.99 -5.68 16.04
N ASN A 167 -19.59 -6.79 16.44
CA ASN A 167 -19.95 -7.01 17.83
C ASN A 167 -18.85 -7.85 18.47
N VAL A 168 -18.18 -7.29 19.48
CA VAL A 168 -17.06 -7.90 20.20
C VAL A 168 -17.46 -7.97 21.68
N ALA A 169 -17.66 -9.19 22.19
CA ALA A 169 -18.10 -9.42 23.58
C ALA A 169 -19.32 -8.57 23.99
N GLY A 170 -20.31 -8.44 23.10
CA GLY A 170 -21.54 -7.69 23.33
C GLY A 170 -21.45 -6.19 23.02
N LYS A 171 -20.26 -5.65 22.73
CA LYS A 171 -20.07 -4.22 22.41
C LYS A 171 -19.90 -4.00 20.91
N THR A 172 -20.45 -2.92 20.39
CA THR A 172 -20.20 -2.50 19.01
C THR A 172 -18.83 -1.83 18.90
N VAL A 173 -18.00 -2.32 17.99
CA VAL A 173 -16.67 -1.80 17.65
C VAL A 173 -16.56 -1.64 16.14
N PHE A 174 -15.84 -0.63 15.67
CA PHE A 174 -15.59 -0.43 14.25
C PHE A 174 -14.15 -0.80 13.90
N SER A 175 -13.97 -1.60 12.86
CA SER A 175 -12.67 -1.83 12.23
C SER A 175 -12.58 -1.06 10.93
N GLU A 176 -11.49 -0.34 10.73
CA GLU A 176 -11.24 0.49 9.55
C GLU A 176 -10.06 -0.06 8.73
N GLN A 177 -9.56 -1.24 9.06
CA GLN A 177 -8.27 -1.73 8.54
C GLN A 177 -8.38 -2.27 7.11
N ILE A 178 -9.56 -2.75 6.71
CA ILE A 178 -9.84 -3.17 5.34
C ILE A 178 -10.18 -1.90 4.57
N LYS A 179 -9.40 -1.57 3.54
CA LYS A 179 -9.53 -0.30 2.81
C LYS A 179 -10.16 -0.46 1.44
N LEU A 180 -9.89 -1.57 0.76
CA LEU A 180 -10.33 -1.78 -0.61
C LEU A 180 -10.65 -3.24 -0.89
N VAL A 181 -11.82 -3.49 -1.45
CA VAL A 181 -12.13 -4.72 -2.19
C VAL A 181 -12.06 -4.41 -3.68
N VAL A 182 -11.40 -5.27 -4.45
CA VAL A 182 -11.35 -5.17 -5.91
C VAL A 182 -12.33 -6.16 -6.50
N GLU A 183 -12.99 -5.73 -7.57
CA GLU A 183 -13.78 -6.56 -8.46
C GLU A 183 -13.17 -6.60 -9.86
N HIS A 184 -13.19 -7.79 -10.45
CA HIS A 184 -13.00 -8.00 -11.87
C HIS A 184 -13.95 -9.08 -12.38
N LYS A 185 -14.86 -8.73 -13.30
CA LYS A 185 -15.83 -9.67 -13.92
C LYS A 185 -16.62 -10.48 -12.88
N GLY A 186 -17.06 -9.83 -11.80
CA GLY A 186 -17.82 -10.48 -10.74
C GLY A 186 -16.97 -11.33 -9.76
N GLN A 187 -15.65 -11.33 -9.88
CA GLN A 187 -14.75 -11.88 -8.86
C GLN A 187 -14.34 -10.79 -7.87
N PHE A 188 -14.61 -11.00 -6.58
CA PHE A 188 -14.31 -10.02 -5.53
C PHE A 188 -13.26 -10.52 -4.55
N LYS A 189 -12.28 -9.68 -4.17
CA LYS A 189 -11.30 -10.01 -3.14
C LYS A 189 -10.74 -8.77 -2.45
N VAL A 190 -10.37 -8.89 -1.17
CA VAL A 190 -9.76 -7.80 -0.41
C VAL A 190 -8.40 -7.48 -1.02
N ALA A 191 -8.21 -6.27 -1.54
CA ALA A 191 -6.99 -5.88 -2.22
C ALA A 191 -6.05 -5.03 -1.35
N VAL A 192 -6.61 -4.22 -0.44
CA VAL A 192 -5.81 -3.34 0.43
C VAL A 192 -6.26 -3.45 1.87
N VAL A 193 -5.29 -3.76 2.73
CA VAL A 193 -5.40 -3.78 4.19
C VAL A 193 -4.30 -2.87 4.75
N SER A 194 -4.63 -2.08 5.76
CA SER A 194 -3.78 -1.03 6.33
C SER A 194 -4.13 -0.83 7.80
N PRO A 195 -3.16 -0.46 8.66
CA PRO A 195 -3.46 -0.05 10.03
C PRO A 195 -4.47 1.12 10.08
#